data_AF-W0VB13-F1
#
_entry.id   AF-W0VB13-F1
#
_cell.length_a   1.000
_cell.length_b   1.000
_cell.length_c   1.000
_cell.angle_alpha   90.00
_cell.angle_beta   90.00
_cell.angle_gamma   90.00
#
_symmetry.space_group_name_H-M   'P 1'
#
loop_
_entity.id
_entity.type
_entity.pdbx_description
1 polymer ?
#
loop_
_entity_poly.entity_id
_entity_poly.type
_entity_poly.pdbx_seq_one_letter_code
_entity_poly.pdbx_strand_id
1 'polypeptide(L)'
;MKRILMCALAVLSCSAYAQPAFTGNNFSGTYDCAGNDNRDGAFGVTLKVALAAAQSSGDRGAYTLTMEVPDYASYKGSAIAKGKQVAVSFANLDTSGKDYGTSVGTMSKNKANKWVFTSYYYQPEYKGGGFGTETCTQQ
;
A
#
# COMPACT_ATOMS: atom_id res chain seq x y z
N MET A 1 -18.70 -48.06 -49.68
CA MET A 1 -18.70 -46.60 -49.53
C MET A 1 -18.30 -46.26 -48.10
N LYS A 2 -17.05 -45.84 -47.84
CA LYS A 2 -16.54 -45.57 -46.48
C LYS A 2 -16.27 -44.07 -46.38
N ARG A 3 -17.17 -43.33 -45.73
CA ARG A 3 -17.07 -41.88 -45.51
C ARG A 3 -16.16 -41.66 -44.30
N ILE A 4 -14.94 -41.19 -44.52
CA ILE A 4 -14.02 -40.77 -43.47
C ILE A 4 -14.46 -39.37 -43.04
N LEU A 5 -15.02 -39.27 -41.82
CA LEU A 5 -15.42 -38.01 -41.22
C LEU A 5 -14.17 -37.35 -40.63
N MET A 6 -13.70 -36.28 -41.28
CA MET A 6 -12.53 -35.52 -40.85
C MET A 6 -12.98 -34.52 -39.78
N CYS A 7 -12.71 -34.83 -38.51
CA CYS A 7 -13.06 -33.97 -37.37
C CYS A 7 -12.01 -32.84 -37.27
N ALA A 8 -12.38 -31.63 -37.66
CA ALA A 8 -11.52 -30.45 -37.55
C ALA A 8 -11.39 -30.03 -36.07
N LEU A 9 -10.21 -30.21 -35.48
CA LEU A 9 -9.87 -29.71 -34.15
C LEU A 9 -9.63 -28.19 -34.25
N ALA A 10 -10.60 -27.39 -33.83
CA ALA A 10 -10.43 -25.95 -33.69
C ALA A 10 -9.54 -25.67 -32.46
N VAL A 11 -8.29 -25.28 -32.70
CA VAL A 11 -7.37 -24.82 -31.65
C VAL A 11 -7.81 -23.41 -31.23
N LEU A 12 -8.48 -23.31 -30.07
CA LEU A 12 -8.75 -22.03 -29.42
C LEU A 12 -7.42 -21.47 -28.88
N SER A 13 -6.82 -20.55 -29.63
CA SER A 13 -5.68 -19.77 -29.18
C SER A 13 -6.12 -18.83 -28.05
N CYS A 14 -5.97 -19.25 -26.80
CA CYS A 14 -6.08 -18.34 -25.66
C CYS A 14 -4.86 -17.40 -25.68
N SER A 15 -5.03 -16.20 -26.23
CA SER A 15 -4.05 -15.12 -26.05
C SER A 15 -4.02 -14.75 -24.56
N ALA A 16 -2.99 -15.21 -23.85
CA ALA A 16 -2.73 -14.77 -22.49
C ALA A 16 -2.35 -13.28 -22.51
N TYR A 17 -3.26 -12.41 -22.07
CA TYR A 17 -2.97 -11.00 -21.88
C TYR A 17 -2.02 -10.84 -20.68
N ALA A 18 -0.74 -10.59 -20.97
CA ALA A 18 0.21 -10.20 -19.95
C ALA A 18 -0.22 -8.87 -19.33
N GLN A 19 -0.19 -8.77 -18.00
CA GLN A 19 -0.42 -7.48 -17.33
C GLN A 19 0.66 -6.49 -17.78
N PRO A 20 0.29 -5.22 -18.06
CA PRO A 20 1.27 -4.18 -18.36
C PRO A 20 2.35 -4.13 -17.27
N ALA A 21 3.62 -3.99 -17.68
CA ALA A 21 4.69 -3.76 -16.73
C ALA A 21 4.39 -2.51 -15.88
N PHE A 22 4.83 -2.50 -14.63
CA PHE A 22 4.70 -1.32 -13.77
C PHE A 22 5.57 -0.18 -14.30
N THR A 23 4.96 0.98 -14.53
CA THR A 23 5.58 2.21 -15.04
C THR A 23 5.35 3.40 -14.10
N GLY A 24 4.71 3.19 -12.95
CA GLY A 24 4.47 4.22 -11.96
C GLY A 24 5.72 4.60 -11.17
N ASN A 25 5.57 5.59 -10.29
CA ASN A 25 6.64 5.95 -9.35
C ASN A 25 6.87 4.80 -8.36
N ASN A 26 8.13 4.38 -8.18
CA ASN A 26 8.47 3.45 -7.12
C ASN A 26 8.62 4.21 -5.79
N PHE A 27 7.72 3.91 -4.85
CA PHE A 27 7.69 4.48 -3.50
C PHE A 27 8.35 3.59 -2.44
N SER A 28 9.11 2.57 -2.84
CA SER A 28 9.82 1.71 -1.88
C SER A 28 10.89 2.50 -1.12
N GLY A 29 11.08 2.15 0.15
CA GLY A 29 12.09 2.76 1.02
C GLY A 29 11.72 2.69 2.49
N THR A 30 12.59 3.26 3.32
CA THR A 30 12.32 3.52 4.74
C THR A 30 11.97 4.99 4.91
N TYR A 31 11.00 5.27 5.76
CA TYR A 31 10.47 6.59 6.01
C TYR A 31 10.42 6.86 7.51
N ASP A 32 10.78 8.09 7.88
CA ASP A 32 10.54 8.63 9.21
C ASP A 32 9.21 9.38 9.19
N CYS A 33 8.26 8.90 9.99
CA CYS A 33 6.91 9.44 10.08
C CYS A 33 6.71 10.15 11.42
N ALA A 34 6.05 11.29 11.37
CA ALA A 34 5.53 11.99 12.53
C ALA A 34 4.06 12.35 12.29
N GLY A 35 3.26 12.25 13.33
CA GLY A 35 1.84 12.55 13.26
C GLY A 35 1.24 12.95 14.60
N ASN A 36 -0.07 13.19 14.56
CA ASN A 36 -0.86 13.49 15.75
C ASN A 36 -2.19 12.74 15.67
N ASP A 37 -2.43 11.87 16.65
CA ASP A 37 -3.65 11.09 16.83
C ASP A 37 -4.59 11.78 17.83
N ASN A 38 -5.89 11.77 17.57
CA ASN A 38 -6.85 12.43 18.45
C ASN A 38 -7.04 11.72 19.81
N ARG A 39 -6.56 10.49 19.97
CA ARG A 39 -6.58 9.72 21.23
C ARG A 39 -5.25 9.76 21.95
N ASP A 40 -4.14 9.68 21.23
CA ASP A 40 -2.80 9.50 21.81
C ASP A 40 -1.87 10.70 21.67
N GLY A 41 -2.26 11.72 20.89
CA GLY A 41 -1.45 12.91 20.67
C GLY A 41 -0.32 12.67 19.67
N ALA A 42 0.81 13.37 19.86
CA ALA A 42 1.94 13.29 18.94
C ALA A 42 2.65 11.93 19.01
N PHE A 43 2.99 11.37 17.85
CA PHE A 43 3.70 10.09 17.74
C PHE A 43 4.77 10.11 16.65
N GLY A 44 5.69 9.14 16.71
CA GLY A 44 6.71 8.87 15.70
C GLY A 44 6.72 7.40 15.31
N VAL A 45 6.89 7.12 14.02
CA VAL A 45 6.85 5.77 13.43
C VAL A 45 7.98 5.63 12.41
N THR A 46 8.65 4.48 12.37
CA THR A 46 9.46 4.09 11.21
C THR A 46 8.63 3.22 10.28
N LEU A 47 8.41 3.68 9.05
CA LEU A 47 7.65 2.98 8.01
C LEU A 47 8.59 2.38 6.97
N LYS A 48 8.46 1.08 6.70
CA LYS A 48 9.11 0.39 5.58
C LYS A 48 8.07 0.11 4.50
N VAL A 49 8.38 0.53 3.28
CA VAL A 49 7.54 0.36 2.08
C VAL A 49 8.28 -0.51 1.08
N ALA A 50 7.62 -1.56 0.58
CA ALA A 50 8.16 -2.41 -0.47
C ALA A 50 7.14 -2.61 -1.59
N LEU A 51 7.56 -2.36 -2.84
CA LEU A 51 6.76 -2.60 -4.04
C LEU A 51 6.52 -4.11 -4.23
N ALA A 52 5.24 -4.49 -4.28
CA ALA A 52 4.82 -5.80 -4.75
C ALA A 52 4.76 -5.78 -6.28
N ALA A 53 5.92 -5.92 -6.93
CA ALA A 53 6.04 -5.77 -8.39
C ALA A 53 5.11 -6.71 -9.18
N ALA A 54 4.95 -7.95 -8.70
CA ALA A 54 4.05 -8.93 -9.31
C ALA A 54 2.56 -8.57 -9.22
N GLN A 55 2.19 -7.64 -8.33
CA GLN A 55 0.83 -7.14 -8.11
C GLN A 55 0.66 -5.69 -8.61
N SER A 56 1.67 -5.15 -9.29
CA SER A 56 1.68 -3.79 -9.81
C SER A 56 1.59 -3.82 -11.32
N SER A 57 0.87 -2.87 -11.92
CA SER A 57 0.63 -2.85 -13.35
C SER A 57 0.37 -1.43 -13.86
N GLY A 58 1.05 -1.02 -14.93
CA GLY A 58 0.96 0.32 -15.48
C GLY A 58 1.28 1.40 -14.43
N ASP A 59 0.39 2.37 -14.27
CA ASP A 59 0.53 3.46 -13.30
C ASP A 59 0.05 3.12 -11.87
N ARG A 60 -0.37 1.86 -11.64
CA ARG A 60 -0.89 1.38 -10.38
C ARG A 60 0.14 0.54 -9.63
N GLY A 61 0.59 1.04 -8.48
CA GLY A 61 1.54 0.33 -7.62
C GLY A 61 0.82 -0.34 -6.46
N ALA A 62 1.23 -1.55 -6.11
CA ALA A 62 0.82 -2.25 -4.90
C ALA A 62 2.02 -2.38 -3.96
N TYR A 63 1.82 -2.20 -2.66
CA TYR A 63 2.91 -2.17 -1.68
C TYR A 63 2.56 -2.94 -0.41
N THR A 64 3.57 -3.58 0.17
CA THR A 64 3.52 -4.10 1.54
C THR A 64 4.17 -3.13 2.50
N LEU A 65 3.59 -2.97 3.69
CA LEU A 65 4.05 -2.04 4.70
C LEU A 65 4.40 -2.75 6.01
N THR A 66 5.43 -2.26 6.68
CA THR A 66 5.72 -2.58 8.08
C THR A 66 6.00 -1.28 8.81
N MET A 67 5.35 -1.08 9.96
CA MET A 67 5.50 0.13 10.75
C MET A 67 5.92 -0.28 12.16
N GLU A 68 6.93 0.40 12.68
CA GLU A 68 7.44 0.19 14.02
C GLU A 68 7.31 1.50 14.81
N VAL A 69 6.60 1.45 15.93
CA VAL A 69 6.63 2.47 16.97
C VAL A 69 7.56 1.95 18.06
N PRO A 70 8.74 2.58 18.26
CA PRO A 70 9.73 2.10 19.22
C PRO A 70 9.11 1.80 20.59
N ASP A 71 9.38 0.59 21.10
CA ASP A 71 8.93 0.09 22.41
C ASP A 71 7.40 0.07 22.64
N TYR A 72 6.59 0.28 21.60
CA TYR A 72 5.14 0.39 21.72
C TYR A 72 4.40 -0.66 20.90
N ALA A 73 4.56 -0.65 19.58
CA ALA A 73 3.76 -1.51 18.69
C ALA A 73 4.41 -1.71 17.33
N SER A 74 4.08 -2.86 16.72
CA SER A 74 4.42 -3.19 15.35
C SER A 74 3.14 -3.40 14.56
N TYR A 75 3.10 -2.87 13.34
CA TYR A 75 1.95 -2.96 12.45
C TYR A 75 2.36 -3.57 11.12
N LYS A 76 1.39 -4.24 10.49
CA LYS A 76 1.46 -4.62 9.08
C LYS A 76 0.39 -3.88 8.29
N GLY A 77 0.68 -3.63 7.03
CA GLY A 77 -0.27 -2.99 6.14
C GLY A 77 0.00 -3.28 4.67
N SER A 78 -0.88 -2.71 3.86
CA SER A 78 -0.76 -2.71 2.42
C SER A 78 -1.15 -1.34 1.89
N ALA A 79 -0.61 -0.96 0.74
CA ALA A 79 -1.01 0.25 0.06
C ALA A 79 -1.23 0.01 -1.42
N ILE A 80 -2.11 0.81 -2.00
CA ILE A 80 -2.23 0.98 -3.44
C ILE A 80 -1.93 2.43 -3.81
N ALA A 81 -1.26 2.63 -4.94
CA ALA A 81 -0.99 3.94 -5.48
C ALA A 81 -1.54 4.05 -6.91
N LYS A 82 -2.11 5.20 -7.24
CA LYS A 82 -2.40 5.61 -8.61
C LYS A 82 -1.74 6.96 -8.86
N GLY A 83 -0.68 6.98 -9.65
CA GLY A 83 0.16 8.17 -9.82
C GLY A 83 0.83 8.58 -8.50
N LYS A 84 0.32 9.64 -7.85
CA LYS A 84 0.81 10.14 -6.55
C LYS A 84 -0.21 9.97 -5.42
N GLN A 85 -1.44 9.54 -5.71
CA GLN A 85 -2.44 9.26 -4.69
C GLN A 85 -2.19 7.87 -4.12
N VAL A 86 -2.21 7.74 -2.79
CA VAL A 86 -1.96 6.49 -2.08
C VAL A 86 -3.06 6.26 -1.07
N ALA A 87 -3.59 5.04 -1.03
CA ALA A 87 -4.48 4.55 0.02
C ALA A 87 -3.78 3.42 0.76
N VAL A 88 -3.92 3.40 2.09
CA VAL A 88 -3.26 2.45 2.98
C VAL A 88 -4.30 1.76 3.84
N SER A 89 -4.14 0.47 4.09
CA SER A 89 -4.79 -0.24 5.18
C SER A 89 -3.72 -0.82 6.09
N PHE A 90 -3.92 -0.72 7.40
CA PHE A 90 -2.97 -1.17 8.40
C PHE A 90 -3.66 -1.76 9.63
N ALA A 91 -2.95 -2.65 10.33
CA ALA A 91 -3.37 -3.23 11.59
C ALA A 91 -2.18 -3.52 12.51
N ASN A 92 -2.37 -3.26 13.79
CA ASN A 92 -1.45 -3.65 14.86
C ASN A 92 -1.40 -5.19 14.92
N LEU A 93 -0.21 -5.74 15.19
CA LEU A 93 -0.06 -7.17 15.38
C LEU A 93 -0.73 -7.65 16.67
N ASP A 94 -0.81 -6.81 17.71
CA ASP A 94 -1.69 -7.05 18.85
C ASP A 94 -3.11 -6.57 18.51
N THR A 95 -4.01 -7.54 18.32
CA THR A 95 -5.39 -7.27 17.93
C THR A 95 -6.30 -6.90 19.10
N SER A 96 -5.84 -7.01 20.36
CA SER A 96 -6.68 -6.80 21.54
C SER A 96 -7.18 -5.35 21.65
N GLY A 97 -6.36 -4.39 21.22
CA GLY A 97 -6.70 -2.96 21.18
C GLY A 97 -7.57 -2.54 19.99
N LYS A 98 -7.86 -3.45 19.05
CA LYS A 98 -8.58 -3.15 17.79
C LYS A 98 -7.98 -1.96 17.03
N ASP A 99 -6.66 -1.91 17.03
CA ASP A 99 -5.90 -0.84 16.44
C ASP A 99 -5.60 -1.17 14.97
N TYR A 100 -6.54 -0.81 14.11
CA TYR A 100 -6.45 -0.93 12.67
C TYR A 100 -7.20 0.20 12.00
N GLY A 101 -6.78 0.55 10.80
CA GLY A 101 -7.33 1.70 10.12
C GLY A 101 -7.04 1.73 8.62
N THR A 102 -7.50 2.82 8.04
CA THR A 102 -7.26 3.16 6.64
C THR A 102 -6.75 4.59 6.58
N SER A 103 -5.80 4.86 5.68
CA SER A 103 -5.37 6.22 5.37
C SER A 103 -5.45 6.50 3.88
N VAL A 104 -5.58 7.79 3.54
CA VAL A 104 -5.45 8.28 2.17
C VAL A 104 -4.58 9.52 2.17
N GLY A 105 -3.70 9.61 1.18
CA GLY A 105 -2.74 10.70 1.10
C GLY A 105 -2.12 10.86 -0.27
N THR A 106 -1.13 11.73 -0.33
CA THR A 106 -0.42 12.06 -1.56
C THR A 106 1.09 11.99 -1.36
N MET A 107 1.77 11.48 -2.38
CA MET A 107 3.22 11.49 -2.51
C MET A 107 3.72 12.76 -3.20
N SER A 108 4.75 13.37 -2.64
CA SER A 108 5.45 14.52 -3.21
C SER A 108 6.96 14.38 -3.06
N LYS A 109 7.74 15.19 -3.77
CA LYS A 109 9.20 15.28 -3.58
C LYS A 109 9.52 16.54 -2.79
N ASN A 110 10.36 16.42 -1.76
CA ASN A 110 10.89 17.59 -1.07
C ASN A 110 12.07 18.23 -1.85
N LYS A 111 12.65 19.31 -1.33
CA LYS A 111 13.79 20.01 -1.95
C LYS A 111 15.05 19.15 -2.10
N ALA A 112 15.19 18.11 -1.28
CA ALA A 112 16.27 17.12 -1.36
C ALA A 112 15.93 15.92 -2.28
N ASN A 113 14.85 16.02 -3.07
CA ASN A 113 14.36 14.98 -3.96
C ASN A 113 14.02 13.65 -3.24
N LYS A 114 13.68 13.71 -1.95
CA LYS A 114 13.17 12.55 -1.19
C LYS A 114 11.65 12.49 -1.27
N TRP A 115 11.09 11.29 -1.30
CA TRP A 115 9.64 11.11 -1.26
C TRP A 115 9.08 11.55 0.10
N VAL A 116 7.93 12.22 0.07
CA VAL A 116 7.17 12.62 1.26
C VAL A 116 5.73 12.19 1.05
N PHE A 117 5.21 11.39 1.97
CA PHE A 117 3.81 11.01 2.05
C PHE A 117 3.13 11.84 3.13
N THR A 118 2.03 12.51 2.79
CA THR A 118 1.17 13.19 3.76
C THR A 118 -0.23 12.61 3.66
N SER A 119 -0.80 12.20 4.79
CA SER A 119 -2.08 11.49 4.81
C SER A 119 -2.98 11.90 5.98
N TYR A 120 -4.25 11.53 5.85
CA TYR A 120 -5.22 11.48 6.93
C TYR A 120 -5.66 10.02 7.11
N TYR A 121 -5.81 9.57 8.34
CA TYR A 121 -6.23 8.21 8.66
C TYR A 121 -7.40 8.17 9.64
N TYR A 122 -8.09 7.03 9.64
CA TYR A 122 -9.17 6.71 10.56
C TYR A 122 -9.07 5.24 11.02
N GLN A 123 -9.20 5.03 12.33
CA GLN A 123 -9.25 3.74 13.02
C GLN A 123 -10.62 3.61 13.73
N PRO A 124 -11.58 2.90 13.14
CA PRO A 124 -12.98 2.97 13.59
C PRO A 124 -13.21 2.42 15.01
N GLU A 125 -12.43 1.43 15.43
CA GLU A 125 -12.66 0.72 16.71
C GLU A 125 -11.59 1.02 17.77
N TYR A 126 -10.50 1.68 17.39
CA TYR A 126 -9.45 2.05 18.32
C TYR A 126 -9.95 3.09 19.32
N LYS A 127 -10.06 2.71 20.61
CA LYS A 127 -10.53 3.59 21.70
C LYS A 127 -11.83 4.36 21.38
N GLY A 128 -12.75 3.73 20.64
CA GLY A 128 -14.01 4.34 20.22
C GLY A 128 -13.89 5.32 19.03
N GLY A 129 -12.84 5.19 18.23
CA GLY A 129 -12.62 5.93 16.99
C GLY A 129 -11.39 6.83 17.06
N GLY A 130 -10.27 6.39 16.49
CA GLY A 130 -9.02 7.14 16.35
C GLY A 130 -8.91 7.80 14.96
N PHE A 131 -8.32 8.97 14.87
CA PHE A 131 -7.99 9.62 13.60
C PHE A 131 -6.87 10.61 13.78
N GLY A 132 -6.16 10.87 12.69
CA GLY A 132 -5.05 11.80 12.72
C GLY A 132 -4.51 12.12 11.34
N THR A 133 -3.45 12.91 11.35
CA THR A 133 -2.62 13.15 10.17
C THR A 133 -1.20 12.70 10.44
N GLU A 134 -0.53 12.29 9.38
CA GLU A 134 0.88 11.91 9.42
C GLU A 134 1.62 12.49 8.22
N THR A 135 2.91 12.74 8.42
CA THR A 135 3.85 13.04 7.34
C THR A 135 5.06 12.13 7.48
N CYS A 136 5.32 11.35 6.43
CA CYS A 136 6.41 10.41 6.33
C CYS A 136 7.42 10.90 5.30
N THR A 137 8.67 11.14 5.71
CA THR A 137 9.75 11.55 4.81
C THR A 137 10.70 10.38 4.59
N GLN A 138 11.01 10.08 3.34
CA GLN A 138 11.98 9.03 2.98
C GLN A 138 13.37 9.37 3.56
N GLN A 139 14.04 8.36 4.11
CA GLN A 139 15.41 8.45 4.62
C GLN A 139 16.44 8.73 3.53
#